data_AF-A0A2V3DNN5-F1
#
_entry.id   AF-A0A2V3DNN5-F1
#
_cell.length_a   1.000
_cell.length_b   1.000
_cell.length_c   1.000
_cell.angle_alpha   90.00
_cell.angle_beta   90.00
_cell.angle_gamma   90.00
#
_symmetry.space_group_name_H-M   'P 1'
#
loop_
_entity.id
_entity.type
_entity.pdbx_description
1 polymer ?
#
loop_
_entity_poly.entity_id
_entity_poly.type
_entity_poly.pdbx_seq_one_letter_code
_entity_poly.pdbx_strand_id
1 'polypeptide(L)'
;MKPKLAGLAILASVLVGCAPSSEETLTATGFHNVGTTAESTIWVAGKPNVDGDYEVKVTGKLNGYCNGSVLAAVGTQICNMGETDRDSIFIIGAPDVATGGSLTLTDETIVSLAAFDIPGRSDLKIVVGIAPSNTGASFIDVQFTTASGEILNRQGNPMVDAESLVGGPSQASLGAP
;
A
#
# COMPACT_ATOMS: atom_id res chain seq x y z
N MET A 1 -62.93 -0.18 46.74
CA MET A 1 -62.44 0.49 45.51
C MET A 1 -61.26 -0.33 44.95
N LYS A 2 -61.31 -0.68 43.65
CA LYS A 2 -60.17 -1.14 42.79
C LYS A 2 -59.21 0.06 42.53
N PRO A 3 -57.94 -0.06 42.07
CA PRO A 3 -57.37 -1.03 41.09
C PRO A 3 -56.11 -1.78 41.58
N LYS A 4 -55.72 -2.98 41.10
CA LYS A 4 -55.37 -3.51 39.76
C LYS A 4 -53.99 -3.07 39.23
N LEU A 5 -53.31 -4.11 38.70
CA LEU A 5 -52.31 -4.16 37.61
C LEU A 5 -50.84 -4.34 38.02
N ALA A 6 -50.41 -5.57 37.72
CA ALA A 6 -49.05 -5.98 37.46
C ALA A 6 -48.31 -4.94 36.60
N GLY A 7 -47.19 -4.45 37.11
CA GLY A 7 -46.36 -3.45 36.45
C GLY A 7 -45.05 -4.06 35.97
N LEU A 8 -44.97 -4.21 34.65
CA LEU A 8 -43.76 -4.19 33.82
C LEU A 8 -42.71 -5.27 34.08
N ALA A 9 -42.84 -6.38 33.35
CA ALA A 9 -41.67 -6.97 32.71
C ALA A 9 -41.05 -5.89 31.80
N ILE A 10 -39.93 -5.32 32.24
CA ILE A 10 -39.07 -4.54 31.36
C ILE A 10 -38.44 -5.55 30.40
N LEU A 11 -39.09 -5.71 29.24
CA LEU A 11 -38.46 -6.20 28.03
C LEU A 11 -37.34 -5.20 27.71
N ALA A 12 -36.14 -5.43 28.28
CA ALA A 12 -34.94 -4.79 27.80
C ALA A 12 -34.74 -5.33 26.38
N SER A 13 -35.25 -4.55 25.43
CA SER A 13 -35.06 -4.75 24.01
C SER A 13 -33.56 -4.86 23.82
N VAL A 14 -33.10 -6.05 23.42
CA VAL A 14 -31.74 -6.23 22.93
C VAL A 14 -31.69 -5.39 21.65
N LEU A 15 -31.30 -4.13 21.78
CA LEU A 15 -30.72 -3.37 20.69
C LEU A 15 -29.48 -4.15 20.32
N VAL A 16 -29.64 -5.12 19.40
CA VAL A 16 -28.55 -5.65 18.60
C VAL A 16 -28.08 -4.45 17.79
N GLY A 17 -27.32 -3.56 18.42
CA GLY A 17 -26.55 -2.57 17.72
C GLY A 17 -25.61 -3.37 16.85
N CYS A 18 -25.82 -3.35 15.54
CA CYS A 18 -24.77 -3.75 14.61
C CYS A 18 -23.53 -2.98 15.06
N ALA A 19 -22.54 -3.71 15.59
CA ALA A 19 -21.22 -3.12 15.76
C ALA A 19 -20.84 -2.58 14.38
N PRO A 20 -20.39 -1.32 14.28
CA PRO A 20 -20.00 -0.77 12.99
C PRO A 20 -18.96 -1.69 12.37
N SER A 21 -19.07 -1.91 11.07
CA SER A 21 -18.05 -2.62 10.33
C SER A 21 -16.68 -1.94 10.55
N SER A 22 -15.60 -2.69 10.35
CA SER A 22 -14.25 -2.14 10.47
C SER A 22 -14.05 -0.93 9.55
N GLU A 23 -14.67 -0.93 8.38
CA GLU A 23 -14.60 0.15 7.38
C GLU A 23 -15.39 1.40 7.79
N GLU A 24 -16.57 1.23 8.38
CA GLU A 24 -17.34 2.36 8.97
C GLU A 24 -16.57 3.00 10.12
N THR A 25 -15.92 2.18 10.95
CA THR A 25 -15.06 2.68 12.04
C THR A 25 -13.88 3.47 11.50
N LEU A 26 -13.19 2.93 10.48
CA LEU A 26 -12.05 3.60 9.84
C LEU A 26 -12.45 4.95 9.25
N THR A 27 -13.56 4.99 8.51
CA THR A 27 -14.10 6.23 7.94
C THR A 27 -14.44 7.25 9.04
N ALA A 28 -15.10 6.80 10.12
CA ALA A 28 -15.43 7.67 11.25
C ALA A 28 -14.19 8.22 11.97
N THR A 29 -13.08 7.47 11.96
CA THR A 29 -11.76 7.91 12.47
C THR A 29 -10.92 8.69 11.48
N GLY A 30 -11.44 9.01 10.29
CA GLY A 30 -10.77 9.86 9.32
C GLY A 30 -9.78 9.13 8.42
N PHE A 31 -9.90 7.81 8.26
CA PHE A 31 -9.18 7.08 7.22
C PHE A 31 -9.94 7.13 5.89
N HIS A 32 -9.18 7.14 4.79
CA HIS A 32 -9.70 7.12 3.43
C HIS A 32 -9.30 5.81 2.75
N ASN A 33 -10.26 5.19 2.06
CA ASN A 33 -9.96 4.07 1.16
C ASN A 33 -9.21 4.61 -0.06
N VAL A 34 -7.98 4.14 -0.26
CA VAL A 34 -7.13 4.55 -1.38
C VAL A 34 -7.09 3.50 -2.50
N GLY A 35 -7.62 2.30 -2.25
CA GLY A 35 -7.75 1.25 -3.26
C GLY A 35 -7.78 -0.15 -2.67
N THR A 36 -7.82 -1.14 -3.56
CA THR A 36 -7.89 -2.57 -3.21
C THR A 36 -6.81 -3.33 -3.98
N THR A 37 -6.13 -4.26 -3.32
CA THR A 37 -5.16 -5.18 -3.91
C THR A 37 -5.32 -6.58 -3.30
N ALA A 38 -5.39 -7.61 -4.16
CA ALA A 38 -5.64 -9.02 -3.82
C ALA A 38 -6.65 -9.20 -2.66
N GLU A 39 -7.88 -8.70 -2.85
CA GLU A 39 -9.00 -8.82 -1.89
C GLU A 39 -8.76 -8.14 -0.52
N SER A 40 -7.73 -7.29 -0.43
CA SER A 40 -7.44 -6.46 0.73
C SER A 40 -7.61 -4.98 0.36
N THR A 41 -8.31 -4.23 1.22
CA THR A 41 -8.55 -2.80 1.02
C THR A 41 -7.51 -2.00 1.82
N ILE A 42 -6.91 -1.01 1.17
CA ILE A 42 -5.87 -0.15 1.74
C ILE A 42 -6.50 1.17 2.17
N TRP A 43 -6.24 1.54 3.41
CA TRP A 43 -6.77 2.75 4.05
C TRP A 43 -5.63 3.60 4.56
N VAL A 44 -5.67 4.91 4.29
CA VAL A 44 -4.66 5.86 4.77
C VAL A 44 -5.34 6.95 5.59
N ALA A 45 -4.74 7.33 6.73
CA ALA A 45 -5.25 8.44 7.53
C ALA A 45 -5.37 9.72 6.69
N GLY A 46 -6.37 10.55 6.94
CA GLY A 46 -6.54 11.81 6.20
C GLY A 46 -5.57 12.91 6.63
N LYS A 47 -4.88 12.72 7.75
CA LYS A 47 -3.92 13.66 8.33
C LYS A 47 -2.73 12.89 8.92
N PRO A 48 -1.53 13.49 8.94
CA PRO A 48 -0.41 12.93 9.65
C PRO A 48 -0.63 12.94 11.17
N ASN A 49 0.04 12.05 11.87
CA ASN A 49 0.13 12.01 13.32
C ASN A 49 1.06 13.12 13.85
N VAL A 50 1.33 13.13 15.16
CA VAL A 50 2.17 14.15 15.81
C VAL A 50 3.61 14.18 15.31
N ASP A 51 4.11 13.06 14.78
CA ASP A 51 5.46 12.91 14.24
C ASP A 51 5.54 13.28 12.75
N GLY A 52 4.40 13.64 12.13
CA GLY A 52 4.29 13.98 10.72
C GLY A 52 3.90 12.79 9.84
N ASP A 53 3.69 11.62 10.42
CA ASP A 53 3.55 10.36 9.71
C ASP A 53 2.08 10.02 9.42
N TYR A 54 1.74 9.54 8.22
CA TYR A 54 0.39 8.99 8.01
C TYR A 54 0.32 7.54 8.47
N GLU A 55 -0.82 7.14 9.03
CA GLU A 55 -1.10 5.76 9.40
C GLU A 55 -1.74 5.00 8.24
N VAL A 56 -1.45 3.70 8.11
CA VAL A 56 -2.05 2.81 7.10
C VAL A 56 -2.78 1.65 7.76
N LYS A 57 -3.99 1.35 7.31
CA LYS A 57 -4.76 0.17 7.74
C LYS A 57 -5.07 -0.70 6.54
N VAL A 58 -5.14 -2.00 6.78
CA VAL A 58 -5.51 -2.98 5.76
C VAL A 58 -6.69 -3.79 6.29
N THR A 59 -7.77 -3.83 5.52
CA THR A 59 -8.95 -4.66 5.81
C THR A 59 -9.12 -5.74 4.74
N GLY A 60 -9.98 -6.73 4.97
CA GLY A 60 -10.21 -7.84 4.03
C GLY A 60 -9.38 -9.08 4.35
N LYS A 61 -8.76 -9.68 3.33
CA LYS A 61 -8.01 -10.95 3.46
C LYS A 61 -6.84 -10.86 4.45
N LEU A 62 -6.08 -9.76 4.42
CA LEU A 62 -4.91 -9.53 5.28
C LEU A 62 -5.18 -8.46 6.35
N ASN A 63 -6.28 -8.65 7.10
CA ASN A 63 -6.71 -7.70 8.13
C ASN A 63 -5.63 -7.50 9.22
N GLY A 64 -5.23 -6.26 9.44
CA GLY A 64 -4.23 -5.92 10.45
C GLY A 64 -3.95 -4.43 10.50
N TYR A 65 -3.43 -3.99 11.64
CA TYR A 65 -2.95 -2.62 11.77
C TYR A 65 -1.48 -2.54 11.38
N CYS A 66 -1.19 -1.81 10.30
CA CYS A 66 0.15 -1.36 10.05
C CYS A 66 0.39 -0.02 10.76
N ASN A 67 1.10 -0.04 11.88
CA ASN A 67 1.53 1.19 12.53
C ASN A 67 2.89 1.61 11.97
N GLY A 68 2.90 2.08 10.74
CA GLY A 68 4.11 2.50 10.02
C GLY A 68 3.93 3.91 9.47
N SER A 69 5.00 4.70 9.51
CA SER A 69 5.01 6.06 8.97
C SER A 69 4.98 6.07 7.45
N VAL A 70 4.00 6.76 6.87
CA VAL A 70 3.91 7.00 5.42
C VAL A 70 4.86 8.10 4.93
N LEU A 71 5.46 8.92 5.82
CA LEU A 71 6.56 9.82 5.42
C LEU A 71 7.91 9.09 5.36
N ALA A 72 7.90 7.80 5.01
CA ALA A 72 9.11 7.09 4.71
C ALA A 72 9.69 7.58 3.37
N ALA A 73 11.00 7.75 3.29
CA ALA A 73 11.67 8.12 2.05
C ALA A 73 11.32 7.11 0.92
N VAL A 74 11.31 7.56 -0.33
CA VAL A 74 11.07 6.69 -1.50
C VAL A 74 11.91 5.42 -1.42
N GLY A 75 11.27 4.26 -1.63
CA GLY A 75 11.90 2.94 -1.54
C GLY A 75 12.08 2.39 -0.13
N THR A 76 11.55 3.07 0.89
CA THR A 76 11.56 2.59 2.27
C THR A 76 10.31 1.77 2.56
N GLN A 77 10.50 0.64 3.24
CA GLN A 77 9.40 -0.18 3.71
C GLN A 77 8.65 0.54 4.83
N ILE A 78 7.39 0.87 4.58
CA ILE A 78 6.45 1.42 5.57
C ILE A 78 5.88 0.27 6.40
N CYS A 79 5.60 -0.85 5.73
CA CYS A 79 4.96 -1.99 6.36
C CYS A 79 5.48 -3.33 5.87
N ASN A 80 5.65 -4.27 6.81
CA ASN A 80 5.52 -5.69 6.55
C ASN A 80 4.44 -6.26 7.47
N MET A 81 3.35 -6.80 6.93
CA MET A 81 2.56 -7.76 7.69
C MET A 81 2.68 -9.11 6.98
N GLY A 82 3.60 -9.93 7.46
CA GLY A 82 3.66 -11.35 7.14
C GLY A 82 3.24 -12.14 8.36
N GLU A 83 2.16 -12.90 8.26
CA GLU A 83 1.96 -14.01 9.20
C GLU A 83 2.73 -15.22 8.65
N THR A 84 3.34 -16.03 9.52
CA THR A 84 4.09 -17.24 9.12
C THR A 84 3.26 -18.20 8.25
N ASP A 85 1.93 -18.15 8.37
CA ASP A 85 1.00 -19.03 7.66
C ASP A 85 0.10 -18.28 6.65
N ARG A 86 0.33 -16.99 6.39
CA ARG A 86 -0.45 -16.19 5.42
C ARG A 86 0.45 -15.36 4.50
N ASP A 87 -0.13 -14.89 3.42
CA ASP A 87 0.54 -13.98 2.48
C ASP A 87 1.11 -12.76 3.23
N SER A 88 2.24 -12.25 2.75
CA SER A 88 2.89 -11.06 3.31
C SER A 88 2.54 -9.83 2.48
N ILE A 89 2.11 -8.76 3.14
CA ILE A 89 1.87 -7.46 2.48
C ILE A 89 3.06 -6.52 2.69
N PHE A 90 3.50 -5.93 1.59
CA PHE A 90 4.56 -4.93 1.54
C PHE A 90 3.95 -3.59 1.17
N ILE A 91 4.18 -2.58 2.01
CA ILE A 91 3.81 -1.19 1.72
C ILE A 91 5.08 -0.37 1.71
N ILE A 92 5.33 0.35 0.62
CA ILE A 92 6.59 1.04 0.35
C ILE A 92 6.28 2.47 -0.09
N GLY A 93 7.06 3.45 0.39
CA GLY A 93 6.97 4.83 -0.11
C GLY A 93 7.43 4.91 -1.57
N ALA A 94 6.69 5.63 -2.41
CA ALA A 94 6.91 5.72 -3.85
C ALA A 94 6.89 7.18 -4.33
N PRO A 95 7.61 7.51 -5.42
CA PRO A 95 7.54 8.86 -5.98
C PRO A 95 6.14 9.15 -6.54
N ASP A 96 5.76 10.42 -6.62
CA ASP A 96 4.47 10.88 -7.14
C ASP A 96 4.19 10.44 -8.59
N VAL A 97 5.24 10.27 -9.39
CA VAL A 97 5.13 9.79 -10.78
C VAL A 97 4.89 8.29 -10.91
N ALA A 98 4.96 7.51 -9.83
CA ALA A 98 4.77 6.06 -9.88
C ALA A 98 3.30 5.71 -10.19
N THR A 99 3.13 4.73 -11.08
CA THR A 99 1.85 4.07 -11.41
C THR A 99 1.82 2.60 -10.97
N GLY A 100 2.96 2.07 -10.54
CA GLY A 100 3.12 0.70 -10.06
C GLY A 100 4.61 0.40 -9.87
N GLY A 101 4.97 -0.88 -9.88
CA GLY A 101 6.36 -1.30 -9.79
C GLY A 101 6.53 -2.79 -9.56
N SER A 102 7.75 -3.17 -9.18
CA SER A 102 8.09 -4.53 -8.79
C SER A 102 8.93 -4.52 -7.51
N LEU A 103 8.77 -5.57 -6.71
CA LEU A 103 9.54 -5.83 -5.52
C LEU A 103 10.25 -7.17 -5.70
N THR A 104 11.57 -7.18 -5.57
CA THR A 104 12.35 -8.42 -5.59
C THR A 104 12.67 -8.84 -4.17
N LEU A 105 12.17 -10.00 -3.78
CA LEU A 105 12.38 -10.58 -2.46
C LEU A 105 13.74 -11.25 -2.33
N THR A 106 14.12 -11.57 -1.09
CA THR A 106 15.42 -12.20 -0.80
C THR A 106 15.55 -13.59 -1.42
N ASP A 107 14.44 -14.27 -1.71
CA ASP A 107 14.37 -15.55 -2.42
C ASP A 107 14.21 -15.39 -3.93
N GLU A 108 14.48 -14.19 -4.45
CA GLU A 108 14.38 -13.80 -5.87
C GLU A 108 12.96 -13.77 -6.44
N THR A 109 11.93 -13.99 -5.61
CA THR A 109 10.53 -13.82 -6.02
C THR A 109 10.27 -12.37 -6.41
N ILE A 110 9.63 -12.16 -7.57
CA ILE A 110 9.22 -10.83 -8.03
C ILE A 110 7.72 -10.65 -7.78
N VAL A 111 7.37 -9.60 -7.03
CA VAL A 111 6.00 -9.23 -6.69
C VAL A 111 5.63 -7.94 -7.40
N SER A 112 4.49 -7.94 -8.09
CA SER A 112 3.95 -6.72 -8.70
C SER A 112 3.39 -5.76 -7.64
N LEU A 113 3.64 -4.48 -7.82
CA LEU A 113 3.22 -3.43 -6.91
C LEU A 113 2.14 -2.54 -7.54
N ALA A 114 1.07 -2.28 -6.80
CA ALA A 114 0.02 -1.33 -7.15
C ALA A 114 0.26 0.02 -6.45
N ALA A 115 0.18 1.14 -7.18
CA ALA A 115 0.36 2.47 -6.62
C ALA A 115 -0.96 3.08 -6.13
N PHE A 116 -0.93 3.77 -5.00
CA PHE A 116 -2.07 4.48 -4.42
C PHE A 116 -1.67 5.88 -3.93
N ASP A 117 -2.57 6.83 -4.14
CA ASP A 117 -2.39 8.21 -3.71
C ASP A 117 -2.59 8.36 -2.19
N ILE A 118 -1.79 9.24 -1.58
CA ILE A 118 -1.95 9.59 -0.16
C ILE A 118 -2.86 10.82 -0.06
N PRO A 119 -3.98 10.77 0.68
CA PRO A 119 -4.87 11.92 0.84
C PRO A 119 -4.14 13.18 1.32
N GLY A 120 -4.30 14.28 0.58
CA GLY A 120 -3.70 15.57 0.93
C GLY A 120 -2.21 15.71 0.61
N ARG A 121 -1.61 14.75 -0.10
CA ARG A 121 -0.21 14.79 -0.56
C ARG A 121 -0.16 14.57 -2.07
N SER A 122 0.70 15.33 -2.75
CA SER A 122 0.90 15.22 -4.21
C SER A 122 2.35 14.92 -4.57
N ASP A 123 3.24 14.88 -3.59
CA ASP A 123 4.69 14.69 -3.73
C ASP A 123 5.13 13.25 -3.40
N LEU A 124 4.21 12.41 -2.94
CA LEU A 124 4.48 11.03 -2.54
C LEU A 124 3.25 10.14 -2.77
N LYS A 125 3.51 8.86 -3.06
CA LYS A 125 2.53 7.78 -3.10
C LYS A 125 2.97 6.63 -2.20
N ILE A 126 2.09 5.67 -2.01
CA ILE A 126 2.48 4.33 -1.54
C ILE A 126 2.34 3.35 -2.69
N VAL A 127 3.19 2.33 -2.71
CA VAL A 127 2.99 1.14 -3.53
C VAL A 127 2.82 -0.07 -2.64
N VAL A 128 1.94 -0.98 -3.04
CA VAL A 128 1.56 -2.16 -2.25
C VAL A 128 1.67 -3.42 -3.08
N GLY A 129 2.33 -4.42 -2.52
CA GLY A 129 2.45 -5.78 -3.09
C GLY A 129 2.10 -6.84 -2.07
N ILE A 130 1.67 -8.00 -2.56
CA ILE A 130 1.39 -9.18 -1.72
C ILE A 130 2.22 -10.35 -2.23
N ALA A 131 3.02 -10.92 -1.35
CA ALA A 131 3.84 -12.11 -1.60
C ALA A 131 3.23 -13.35 -0.93
N PRO A 132 3.44 -14.56 -1.47
CA PRO A 132 3.04 -15.81 -0.82
C PRO A 132 3.64 -15.96 0.59
N SER A 133 3.01 -16.77 1.45
CA SER A 133 3.57 -17.11 2.76
C SER A 133 4.95 -17.77 2.64
N ASN A 134 5.84 -17.51 3.62
CA ASN A 134 7.23 -18.01 3.70
C ASN A 134 8.27 -17.38 2.76
N THR A 135 7.89 -16.44 1.89
CA THR A 135 8.90 -15.62 1.21
C THR A 135 9.53 -14.71 2.24
N GLY A 136 10.86 -14.77 2.43
CA GLY A 136 11.56 -14.03 3.47
C GLY A 136 11.04 -12.60 3.62
N ALA A 137 10.73 -12.18 4.84
CA ALA A 137 10.03 -10.93 5.19
C ALA A 137 10.83 -9.63 4.87
N SER A 138 11.71 -9.67 3.88
CA SER A 138 12.59 -8.59 3.47
C SER A 138 12.80 -8.66 1.96
N PHE A 139 12.87 -7.49 1.34
CA PHE A 139 13.15 -7.34 -0.08
C PHE A 139 14.56 -6.80 -0.31
N ILE A 140 15.15 -7.14 -1.45
CA ILE A 140 16.47 -6.69 -1.87
C ILE A 140 16.41 -5.50 -2.82
N ASP A 141 15.39 -5.43 -3.68
CA ASP A 141 15.21 -4.38 -4.66
C ASP A 141 13.74 -3.97 -4.79
N VAL A 142 13.52 -2.71 -5.13
CA VAL A 142 12.21 -2.16 -5.52
C VAL A 142 12.40 -1.22 -6.69
N GLN A 143 11.61 -1.44 -7.73
CA GLN A 143 11.58 -0.62 -8.92
C GLN A 143 10.19 -0.03 -9.08
N PHE A 144 10.11 1.21 -9.54
CA PHE A 144 8.85 1.88 -9.81
C PHE A 144 8.66 2.03 -11.31
N THR A 145 7.43 1.93 -11.78
CA THR A 145 7.08 2.18 -13.18
C THR A 145 6.28 3.47 -13.26
N THR A 146 6.61 4.34 -14.22
CA THR A 146 5.83 5.55 -14.52
C THR A 146 4.77 5.28 -15.59
N ALA A 147 3.86 6.24 -15.78
CA ALA A 147 2.85 6.17 -16.86
C ALA A 147 3.45 6.07 -18.28
N SER A 148 4.71 6.51 -18.46
CA SER A 148 5.42 6.42 -19.75
C SER A 148 6.06 5.05 -20.01
N GLY A 149 6.11 4.18 -18.99
CA GLY A 149 6.84 2.93 -19.00
C GLY A 149 8.28 3.03 -18.50
N GLU A 150 8.78 4.24 -18.20
CA GLU A 150 10.11 4.43 -17.58
C GLU A 150 10.19 3.69 -16.24
N ILE A 151 11.32 3.02 -16.02
CA ILE A 151 11.64 2.32 -14.77
C ILE A 151 12.53 3.20 -13.91
N LEU A 152 12.11 3.39 -12.66
CA LEU A 152 12.84 4.13 -11.64
C LEU A 152 13.45 3.17 -10.63
N ASN A 153 14.65 3.47 -10.16
CA ASN A 153 15.31 2.72 -9.11
C ASN A 153 14.63 2.95 -7.74
N ARG A 154 15.14 2.27 -6.71
CA ARG A 154 14.66 2.39 -5.33
C ARG A 154 14.59 3.82 -4.79
N GLN A 155 15.43 4.74 -5.28
CA GLN A 155 15.42 6.14 -4.86
C GLN A 155 14.50 7.02 -5.72
N GLY A 156 13.80 6.45 -6.70
CA GLY A 156 12.92 7.18 -7.61
C GLY A 156 13.63 7.84 -8.79
N ASN A 157 14.88 7.46 -9.08
CA ASN A 157 15.62 8.01 -10.22
C ASN A 157 15.50 7.11 -11.45
N PRO A 158 15.44 7.67 -12.67
CA PRO A 158 15.46 6.89 -13.90
C PRO A 158 16.61 5.89 -13.95
N MET A 159 16.29 4.65 -14.27
CA MET A 159 17.28 3.65 -14.62
C MET A 159 17.67 3.88 -16.08
N VAL A 160 18.96 4.15 -16.32
CA VAL A 160 19.45 4.25 -17.69
C VAL A 160 19.44 2.85 -18.28
N ASP A 161 18.62 2.60 -19.30
CA ASP A 161 18.67 1.35 -20.05
C ASP A 161 20.10 1.15 -20.56
N ALA A 162 20.67 -0.03 -20.33
CA ALA A 162 22.01 -0.37 -20.80
C ALA A 162 22.16 -0.19 -22.33
N GLU A 163 21.06 -0.22 -23.08
CA GLU A 163 21.02 0.06 -24.52
C GLU A 163 21.22 1.54 -24.86
N SER A 164 20.91 2.48 -23.97
CA SER A 164 21.18 3.91 -24.14
C SER A 164 22.67 4.26 -24.01
N LEU A 165 23.43 3.45 -23.25
CA LEU A 165 24.87 3.59 -23.08
C LEU A 165 25.68 2.99 -24.23
N VAL A 166 25.07 2.18 -25.11
CA VAL A 166 25.66 1.71 -26.36
C VAL A 166 25.32 2.70 -27.46
N GLY A 167 25.99 3.85 -27.46
CA GLY A 167 25.82 4.86 -28.49
C GLY A 167 26.14 4.33 -29.90
N GLY A 168 25.08 4.17 -30.70
CA GLY A 168 25.01 4.57 -32.12
C GLY A 168 25.54 3.60 -33.19
N PRO A 169 24.88 3.51 -34.36
CA PRO A 169 25.45 2.84 -35.52
C PRO A 169 26.70 3.57 -35.99
N SER A 170 27.81 2.84 -36.06
CA SER A 170 29.01 3.24 -36.78
C SER A 170 28.62 3.59 -38.22
N GLN A 171 28.49 4.88 -38.53
CA GLN A 171 28.60 5.33 -39.91
C GLN A 171 30.07 5.24 -40.30
N ALA A 172 30.48 4.03 -40.68
CA ALA A 172 31.61 3.86 -41.58
C ALA A 172 31.23 4.49 -42.92
N SER A 173 31.56 5.77 -43.09
CA SER A 173 31.64 6.42 -44.40
C SER A 173 32.75 5.71 -45.18
N LEU A 174 32.38 4.64 -45.89
CA LEU A 174 33.20 4.10 -46.96
C LEU A 174 33.02 5.06 -48.14
N GLY A 175 33.94 6.01 -48.24
CA GLY A 175 34.25 6.65 -49.51
C GLY A 175 34.67 5.57 -50.50
N ALA A 176 33.79 5.29 -51.45
CA ALA A 176 34.13 4.52 -52.64
C ALA A 176 34.97 5.40 -53.58
N PRO A 177 35.91 4.81 -54.34
CA PRO A 177 36.87 5.53 -55.20
C PRO A 177 36.24 6.26 -56.38
#